data_AF-A0A5B9Q9Q1-F1
#
_entry.id   AF-A0A5B9Q9Q1-F1
#
_cell.length_a   1.000
_cell.length_b   1.000
_cell.length_c   1.000
_cell.angle_alpha   90.00
_cell.angle_beta   90.00
_cell.angle_gamma   90.00
#
_symmetry.space_group_name_H-M   'P 1'
#
loop_
_entity.id
_entity.type
_entity.pdbx_description
1 polymer ?
#
loop_
_entity_poly.entity_id
_entity_poly.type
_entity_poly.pdbx_seq_one_letter_code
_entity_poly.pdbx_strand_id
1 'polypeptide(L)'
;MQSIHATYQQGVFLPLSPVALPEGSEVELHIEISPAAATSQDKEQVPQNAAIPVEQRIAQISAQVPQEEWDALPADLTDDLDLHLYGTNRE
;
A
#
# COMPACT_ATOMS: atom_id res chain seq x y z
N MET A 1 -36.23 -13.09 2.09
CA MET A 1 -34.89 -12.45 1.92
C MET A 1 -34.05 -12.88 3.11
N GLN A 2 -32.92 -13.53 2.86
CA GLN A 2 -32.02 -13.98 3.93
C GLN A 2 -30.80 -13.05 3.94
N SER A 3 -30.59 -12.33 5.03
CA SER A 3 -29.40 -11.50 5.20
C SER A 3 -28.24 -12.38 5.65
N ILE A 4 -27.18 -12.44 4.84
CA ILE A 4 -25.96 -13.18 5.17
C ILE A 4 -24.94 -12.16 5.67
N HIS A 5 -24.45 -12.36 6.89
CA HIS A 5 -23.36 -11.56 7.41
C HIS A 5 -22.03 -12.20 7.04
N ALA A 6 -21.11 -11.42 6.50
CA ALA A 6 -19.81 -11.88 6.04
C ALA A 6 -18.71 -10.92 6.47
N THR A 7 -17.49 -11.43 6.62
CA THR A 7 -16.28 -10.64 6.82
C THR A 7 -15.52 -10.53 5.51
N TYR A 8 -15.05 -9.33 5.17
CA TYR A 8 -14.21 -9.11 4.01
C TYR A 8 -12.73 -9.31 4.37
N GLN A 9 -12.06 -10.29 3.73
CA GLN A 9 -10.64 -10.54 3.92
C GLN A 9 -10.00 -10.93 2.59
N GLN A 10 -8.85 -10.32 2.26
CA GLN A 10 -8.05 -10.66 1.07
C GLN A 10 -8.85 -10.65 -0.26
N GLY A 11 -9.82 -9.75 -0.41
CA GLY A 11 -10.65 -9.67 -1.62
C GLY A 11 -11.83 -10.64 -1.67
N VAL A 12 -12.09 -11.41 -0.60
CA VAL A 12 -13.17 -12.40 -0.53
C VAL A 12 -14.10 -12.11 0.65
N PHE A 13 -15.41 -12.23 0.44
CA PHE A 13 -16.42 -12.18 1.51
C PHE A 13 -16.63 -13.58 2.09
N LEU A 14 -16.17 -13.78 3.32
CA LEU A 14 -16.33 -15.04 4.06
C LEU A 14 -17.58 -14.97 4.93
N PRO A 15 -18.60 -15.81 4.72
CA PRO A 15 -19.81 -15.79 5.54
C PRO A 15 -19.49 -16.23 6.97
N LEU A 16 -20.07 -15.54 7.97
CA LEU A 16 -19.87 -15.84 9.40
C LEU A 16 -20.52 -17.16 9.81
N SER A 17 -21.57 -17.58 9.10
CA SER A 17 -22.26 -18.85 9.29
C SER A 17 -22.28 -19.61 7.96
N PRO A 18 -22.17 -20.95 7.96
CA PRO A 18 -22.24 -21.73 6.74
C PRO A 18 -23.52 -21.42 5.94
N VAL A 19 -23.36 -21.07 4.67
CA VAL A 19 -24.48 -20.84 3.76
C VAL A 19 -24.37 -21.82 2.59
N ALA A 20 -25.44 -22.56 2.34
CA ALA A 20 -25.55 -23.42 1.17
C ALA A 20 -26.18 -22.63 0.01
N LEU A 21 -25.34 -21.99 -0.81
CA LEU A 21 -25.75 -21.38 -2.08
C LEU A 21 -25.12 -22.16 -3.23
N PRO A 22 -25.86 -22.39 -4.34
CA PRO A 22 -25.27 -22.99 -5.53
C PRO A 22 -24.19 -22.07 -6.13
N GLU A 23 -23.16 -22.67 -6.71
CA GLU A 23 -22.12 -21.92 -7.43
C GLU A 23 -22.74 -21.09 -8.57
N GLY A 24 -22.27 -19.86 -8.73
CA GLY A 24 -22.81 -18.92 -9.73
C GLY A 24 -24.08 -18.19 -9.31
N SER A 25 -24.50 -18.27 -8.04
CA SER A 25 -25.63 -17.48 -7.52
C SER A 25 -25.32 -15.98 -7.53
N GLU A 26 -26.24 -15.18 -8.06
CA GLU A 26 -26.19 -13.73 -7.95
C GLU A 26 -26.55 -13.30 -6.51
N VAL A 27 -25.74 -12.41 -5.94
CA VAL A 27 -25.94 -11.89 -4.58
C VAL A 27 -25.88 -10.36 -4.62
N GLU A 28 -26.76 -9.72 -3.84
CA GLU A 28 -26.77 -8.27 -3.66
C GLU A 28 -26.04 -7.92 -2.37
N LEU A 29 -25.03 -7.04 -2.47
CA LEU A 29 -24.19 -6.67 -1.34
C LEU A 29 -24.62 -5.32 -0.78
N HIS A 30 -25.20 -5.32 0.41
CA HIS A 30 -25.55 -4.10 1.15
C HIS A 30 -24.45 -3.79 2.18
N ILE A 31 -23.71 -2.71 1.95
CA ILE A 31 -22.65 -2.24 2.85
C ILE A 31 -23.19 -1.08 3.67
N GLU A 32 -23.50 -1.33 4.94
CA GLU A 32 -23.89 -0.28 5.87
C GLU A 32 -22.64 0.35 6.49
N ILE A 33 -22.14 1.42 5.87
CA ILE A 33 -21.02 2.20 6.40
C ILE A 33 -21.56 3.09 7.54
N SER A 34 -21.52 2.58 8.77
CA SER A 34 -21.72 3.41 9.94
C SER A 34 -20.49 4.30 10.13
N PRO A 35 -20.63 5.64 10.23
CA PRO A 35 -19.48 6.54 10.39
C PRO A 35 -18.69 6.30 11.69
N ALA A 36 -19.26 5.57 12.66
CA ALA A 36 -18.57 5.15 13.89
C ALA A 36 -17.59 3.97 13.68
N ALA A 37 -17.80 3.14 12.66
CA ALA A 37 -17.00 1.94 12.40
C ALA A 37 -15.84 2.17 11.40
N ALA A 38 -15.74 3.37 10.80
CA ALA A 38 -14.57 3.79 10.01
C ALA A 38 -13.27 3.91 10.82
N THR A 39 -13.28 3.51 12.11
CA THR A 39 -12.13 3.56 13.00
C THR A 39 -11.55 2.17 13.35
N SER A 40 -12.03 1.08 12.75
CA SER A 40 -11.48 -0.25 13.04
C SER A 40 -11.20 -1.04 11.75
N GLN A 41 -9.91 -1.07 11.39
CA GLN A 41 -9.27 -1.97 10.42
C GLN A 41 -9.76 -1.79 8.97
N ASP A 42 -9.27 -0.80 8.21
CA ASP A 42 -7.90 -0.74 7.76
C ASP A 42 -7.36 0.67 7.98
N LYS A 43 -6.58 0.80 9.06
CA LYS A 43 -5.69 1.94 9.22
C LYS A 43 -4.48 1.62 8.35
N GLU A 44 -4.65 1.66 7.02
CA GLU A 44 -3.57 2.17 6.19
C GLU A 44 -3.34 3.56 6.76
N GLN A 45 -2.39 3.63 7.70
CA GLN A 45 -1.91 4.87 8.24
C GLN A 45 -1.27 5.54 7.03
N VAL A 46 -2.07 6.19 6.18
CA VAL A 46 -1.66 7.47 5.65
C VAL A 46 -1.47 8.26 6.93
N PRO A 47 -0.23 8.47 7.41
CA PRO A 47 -0.07 9.26 8.60
C PRO A 47 -0.80 10.56 8.28
N GLN A 48 -1.73 10.94 9.15
CA GLN A 48 -2.07 12.34 9.33
C GLN A 48 -0.83 13.02 9.93
N ASN A 49 0.31 12.88 9.26
CA ASN A 49 1.42 13.78 9.36
C ASN A 49 0.82 15.07 8.84
N ALA A 50 0.80 16.10 9.68
CA ALA A 50 0.92 17.45 9.16
C ALA A 50 1.97 17.36 8.04
N ALA A 51 1.52 17.53 6.79
CA ALA A 51 2.30 17.15 5.63
C ALA A 51 3.59 17.97 5.65
N ILE A 52 4.66 17.36 6.17
CA ILE A 52 5.98 17.96 6.14
C ILE A 52 6.27 18.24 4.67
N PRO A 53 6.66 19.48 4.31
CA PRO A 53 7.02 19.81 2.96
C PRO A 53 7.98 18.76 2.41
N VAL A 54 7.82 18.41 1.14
CA VAL A 54 8.61 17.34 0.50
C VAL A 54 10.11 17.58 0.68
N GLU A 55 10.53 18.85 0.69
CA GLU A 55 11.89 19.31 0.91
C GLU A 55 12.39 18.95 2.32
N GLN A 56 11.55 19.10 3.34
CA GLN A 56 11.90 18.70 4.72
C GLN A 56 12.00 17.18 4.85
N ARG A 57 11.15 16.44 4.14
CA ARG A 57 11.23 14.98 4.13
C ARG A 57 12.50 14.50 3.43
N ILE A 58 12.85 15.09 2.29
CA ILE A 58 14.09 14.80 1.57
C ILE A 58 15.29 15.11 2.47
N ALA A 59 15.35 16.28 3.10
CA ALA A 59 16.46 16.64 4.00
C ALA A 59 16.65 15.65 5.16
N GLN A 60 15.56 15.16 5.76
CA GLN A 60 15.62 14.14 6.81
C GLN A 60 16.17 12.80 6.31
N ILE A 61 15.83 12.41 5.08
CA ILE A 61 16.34 11.17 4.48
C ILE A 61 17.81 11.34 4.12
N SER A 62 18.18 12.47 3.50
CA SER A 62 19.56 12.74 3.11
C SER A 62 20.51 12.82 4.30
N ALA A 63 20.04 13.33 5.44
CA ALA A 63 20.84 13.39 6.67
C ALA A 63 21.16 12.01 7.29
N GLN A 64 20.44 10.95 6.90
CA GLN A 64 20.70 9.58 7.37
C GLN A 64 21.79 8.89 6.54
N VAL A 65 22.17 9.45 5.40
CA VAL A 65 23.17 8.89 4.49
C VAL A 65 24.54 9.48 4.83
N PRO A 66 25.56 8.65 5.14
CA PRO A 66 26.92 9.11 5.40
C PRO A 66 27.52 9.89 4.23
N GLN A 67 28.42 10.83 4.51
CA GLN A 67 29.09 11.64 3.48
C GLN A 67 29.88 10.78 2.47
N GLU A 68 30.49 9.69 2.92
CA GLU A 68 31.22 8.75 2.06
C GLU A 68 30.35 8.15 0.95
N GLU A 69 29.08 7.84 1.25
CA GLU A 69 28.14 7.32 0.26
C GLU A 69 27.74 8.39 -0.76
N TRP A 70 27.67 9.66 -0.34
CA TRP A 70 27.44 10.78 -1.25
C TRP A 70 28.63 11.01 -2.19
N ASP A 71 29.85 10.89 -1.67
CA ASP A 71 31.09 11.01 -2.44
C ASP A 71 31.31 9.81 -3.38
N ALA A 72 30.74 8.65 -3.09
CA ALA A 72 30.79 7.46 -3.94
C ALA A 72 29.84 7.52 -5.14
N LEU A 73 28.91 8.50 -5.19
CA LEU A 73 28.00 8.65 -6.32
C LEU A 73 28.76 9.10 -7.57
N PRO A 74 28.41 8.57 -8.76
CA PRO A 74 29.04 8.99 -10.00
C PRO A 74 28.73 10.46 -10.29
N ALA A 75 29.68 11.14 -10.93
CA ALA A 75 29.51 12.55 -11.34
C ALA A 75 28.36 12.74 -12.33
N ASP A 76 28.09 11.70 -13.14
CA ASP A 76 26.93 11.59 -14.00
C ASP A 76 26.08 10.40 -13.55
N LEU A 77 24.86 10.68 -13.09
CA LEU A 77 23.90 9.67 -12.65
C LEU A 77 23.33 8.82 -13.81
N THR A 78 23.71 9.15 -15.05
CA THR A 78 23.31 8.42 -16.26
C THR A 78 24.41 7.56 -16.85
N ASP A 79 25.63 7.58 -16.30
CA ASP A 79 26.78 6.82 -16.81
C ASP A 79 26.49 5.31 -16.82
N ASP A 80 25.72 4.82 -15.84
CA ASP A 80 25.27 3.43 -15.72
C ASP A 80 23.73 3.30 -15.75
N LEU A 81 23.08 4.13 -16.59
CA LEU A 81 21.62 4.16 -16.71
C LEU A 81 21.05 2.78 -17.08
N ASP A 82 21.73 2.02 -17.95
CA ASP A 82 21.33 0.66 -18.33
C ASP A 82 21.33 -0.29 -17.11
N LEU A 83 22.33 -0.23 -16.23
CA LEU A 83 22.35 -1.00 -14.99
C LEU A 83 21.23 -0.58 -14.03
N HIS A 84 20.99 0.72 -13.88
CA HIS A 84 19.98 1.22 -12.94
C HIS A 84 18.55 0.98 -13.42
N LEU A 85 18.30 0.98 -14.73
CA LEU A 85 16.98 0.72 -15.30
C LEU A 85 16.71 -0.77 -15.50
N TYR A 86 17.71 -1.54 -15.94
CA TYR A 86 17.52 -2.90 -16.42
C TYR A 86 18.27 -3.96 -15.60
N GLY A 87 19.13 -3.56 -14.65
CA GLY A 87 19.86 -4.48 -13.77
C GLY A 87 20.93 -5.32 -14.50
N THR A 88 21.22 -5.01 -15.76
CA THR A 88 22.16 -5.74 -16.59
C THR A 88 23.48 -5.00 -16.67
N ASN A 89 24.53 -5.58 -16.10
CA ASN A 89 25.91 -5.15 -16.34
C ASN A 89 26.22 -5.37 -17.83
N ARG A 90 26.77 -4.36 -18.53
CA ARG A 90 27.33 -4.56 -19.86
C ARG A 90 28.60 -5.42 -19.73
N GLU A 91 28.55 -6.63 -20.29
CA GLU A 91 29.74 -7.45 -20.55
C GLU A 91 30.65 -6.83 -21.63
#